data_AF-A0AAV4N841-F1
#
_entry.id   AF-A0AAV4N841-F1
#
_cell.length_a   1.000
_cell.length_b   1.000
_cell.length_c   1.000
_cell.angle_alpha   90.00
_cell.angle_beta   90.00
_cell.angle_gamma   90.00
#
_symmetry.space_group_name_H-M   'P 1'
#
loop_
_entity.id
_entity.type
_entity.pdbx_description
1 polymer ?
#
loop_
_entity_poly.entity_id
_entity_poly.type
_entity_poly.pdbx_seq_one_letter_code
_entity_poly.pdbx_strand_id
1 'polypeptide(L)'
;MVGGFYERLVKCVKDPLRKISESALLTFEEVLTILTKIEAVRNMRPLTYTTNDLRETEPLTPDQFLHLERLNTAIHYTLLIL
;
A
#
# COMPACT_ATOMS: atom_id res chain seq x y z
N MET A 1 -18.20 14.98 6.10
CA MET A 1 -16.80 14.97 6.58
C MET A 1 -15.98 14.06 5.67
N VAL A 2 -15.35 14.61 4.61
CA VAL A 2 -14.57 13.81 3.63
C VAL A 2 -13.06 14.00 3.82
N GLY A 3 -12.61 15.11 4.41
CA GLY A 3 -11.18 15.40 4.62
C GLY A 3 -10.45 14.46 5.58
N GLY A 4 -11.08 14.07 6.69
CA GLY A 4 -10.40 13.30 7.76
C GLY A 4 -9.93 11.90 7.36
N PHE A 5 -10.49 11.29 6.33
CA PHE A 5 -9.98 10.02 5.78
C PHE A 5 -8.65 10.26 5.05
N TYR A 6 -8.63 11.20 4.11
CA TYR A 6 -7.43 11.55 3.35
C TYR A 6 -6.33 12.13 4.23
N GLU A 7 -6.67 12.95 5.23
CA GLU A 7 -5.70 13.45 6.21
C GLU A 7 -5.00 12.30 6.95
N ARG A 8 -5.74 11.27 7.36
CA ARG A 8 -5.15 10.08 8.01
C ARG A 8 -4.28 9.30 7.05
N LEU A 9 -4.69 9.12 5.79
CA LEU A 9 -3.87 8.46 4.77
C LEU A 9 -2.55 9.21 4.53
N VAL A 10 -2.61 10.52 4.37
CA VAL A 10 -1.43 11.37 4.16
C VAL A 10 -0.48 11.31 5.36
N LYS A 11 -1.01 11.36 6.59
CA LYS A 11 -0.20 11.19 7.82
C LYS A 11 0.51 9.85 7.86
N CYS A 12 -0.16 8.76 7.48
CA CYS A 12 0.43 7.42 7.49
C CYS A 12 1.67 7.27 6.59
N VAL A 13 1.85 8.16 5.61
CA VAL A 13 3.06 8.20 4.76
C VAL A 13 4.05 9.23 5.28
N LYS A 14 3.58 10.43 5.67
CA LYS A 14 4.45 11.52 6.11
C LYS A 14 5.16 11.23 7.43
N ASP A 15 4.49 10.61 8.39
CA ASP A 15 5.06 10.33 9.71
C ASP A 15 6.32 9.44 9.64
N PRO A 16 6.30 8.26 8.99
CA PRO A 16 7.51 7.44 8.87
C PRO A 16 8.59 8.12 8.01
N LEU A 17 8.21 8.80 6.92
CA LEU A 17 9.17 9.52 6.08
C LEU A 17 9.90 10.62 6.87
N ARG A 18 9.16 11.41 7.65
CA ARG A 18 9.71 12.46 8.49
C ARG A 18 10.70 11.89 9.51
N LYS A 19 10.33 10.82 10.20
CA LYS A 19 11.19 10.14 11.18
C LYS A 19 12.53 9.69 10.59
N ILE A 20 12.52 9.19 9.36
CA ILE A 20 13.74 8.76 8.67
C ILE A 20 14.57 9.98 8.24
N SER A 21 13.92 11.02 7.69
CA SER A 21 14.60 12.25 7.26
C SER A 21 15.20 13.07 8.40
N GLU A 22 14.64 12.98 9.61
CA GLU A 22 15.22 13.62 10.80
C GLU A 22 16.54 12.95 11.22
N SER A 23 16.80 11.72 10.76
CA SER A 23 18.00 10.94 11.13
C SER A 23 19.10 10.98 10.07
N ALA A 24 18.80 11.42 8.84
CA ALA A 24 19.75 11.43 7.72
C ALA A 24 19.36 12.42 6.61
N LEU A 25 20.37 12.98 5.93
CA LEU A 25 20.17 13.65 4.65
C LEU A 25 20.02 12.59 3.55
N LEU A 26 18.86 12.58 2.90
CA LEU A 26 18.51 11.56 1.91
C LEU A 26 18.71 12.10 0.49
N THR A 27 19.30 11.27 -0.35
CA THR A 27 19.29 11.45 -1.81
C THR A 27 17.88 11.17 -2.37
N PHE A 28 17.66 11.59 -3.62
CA PHE A 28 16.39 11.31 -4.31
C PHE A 28 16.07 9.81 -4.40
N GLU A 29 17.08 8.99 -4.71
CA GLU A 29 16.92 7.53 -4.83
C GLU A 29 16.56 6.88 -3.49
N GLU A 30 17.17 7.35 -2.40
CA GLU A 30 16.86 6.87 -1.05
C GLU A 30 15.43 7.26 -0.65
N VAL A 31 14.98 8.48 -0.96
CA VAL A 31 13.59 8.90 -0.73
C VAL A 31 12.63 8.00 -1.50
N LEU A 32 12.90 7.73 -2.78
CA LEU A 32 12.07 6.84 -3.59
C LEU A 32 11.99 5.45 -2.96
N THR A 33 13.14 4.90 -2.57
CA THR A 33 13.21 3.59 -1.91
C THR A 33 12.43 3.55 -0.60
N ILE A 34 12.54 4.61 0.22
CA ILE A 34 11.80 4.72 1.48
C ILE A 34 10.29 4.78 1.21
N LEU A 35 9.86 5.56 0.23
CA LEU A 35 8.45 5.65 -0.15
C LEU A 35 7.91 4.31 -0.63
N THR A 36 8.65 3.57 -1.46
CA THR A 36 8.27 2.21 -1.89
C THR A 36 8.14 1.25 -0.70
N LYS A 37 9.04 1.34 0.28
CA LYS A 37 8.94 0.52 1.51
C LYS A 37 7.72 0.88 2.35
N ILE A 38 7.45 2.17 2.52
CA ILE A 38 6.27 2.65 3.24
C ILE A 38 5.00 2.15 2.55
N GLU A 39 4.91 2.30 1.22
CA GLU A 39 3.80 1.80 0.41
C GLU A 39 3.59 0.30 0.62
N ALA A 40 4.64 -0.51 0.47
CA ALA A 40 4.56 -1.95 0.63
C ALA A 40 4.02 -2.34 2.02
N VAL A 41 4.52 -1.73 3.09
CA VAL A 41 4.03 -1.99 4.47
C VAL A 41 2.56 -1.57 4.64
N ARG A 42 2.17 -0.44 4.06
CA ARG A 42 0.78 0.04 4.14
C ARG A 42 -0.18 -0.87 3.38
N ASN A 43 0.24 -1.35 2.21
CA ASN A 43 -0.59 -2.17 1.33
C ASN A 43 -0.63 -3.64 1.75
N MET A 44 0.41 -4.16 2.41
CA MET A 44 0.41 -5.52 2.97
C MET A 44 -0.30 -5.65 4.32
N ARG A 45 -0.72 -4.53 4.93
CA ARG A 45 -1.34 -4.56 6.26
C ARG A 45 -2.68 -5.31 6.23
N PRO A 46 -2.88 -6.33 7.08
CA PRO A 46 -4.17 -7.00 7.23
C PRO A 46 -5.33 -6.04 7.56
N LEU A 47 -6.42 -6.18 6.81
CA LEU A 47 -7.74 -5.58 7.05
C LEU A 47 -8.65 -6.52 7.83
N THR A 48 -8.42 -7.83 7.72
CA THR A 48 -9.10 -8.87 8.51
C THR A 48 -8.17 -9.45 9.56
N TYR A 49 -8.74 -10.24 10.47
CA TYR A 49 -7.97 -10.93 11.50
C TYR A 49 -6.90 -11.84 10.89
N THR A 50 -5.71 -11.81 11.50
CA THR A 50 -4.64 -12.78 11.23
C THR A 50 -4.84 -13.97 12.16
N THR A 51 -4.95 -15.15 11.59
CA THR A 51 -5.01 -16.44 12.29
C THR A 51 -3.69 -17.18 12.13
N ASN A 52 -3.38 -18.05 13.08
CA ASN A 52 -2.23 -18.97 12.99
C ASN A 52 -2.66 -20.35 12.46
N ASP A 53 -3.95 -20.55 12.15
CA ASP A 53 -4.44 -21.79 11.56
C ASP A 53 -4.07 -21.85 10.07
N LEU A 54 -3.36 -22.91 9.68
CA LEU A 54 -2.97 -23.18 8.30
C LEU A 54 -4.16 -23.49 7.38
N ARG A 55 -5.35 -23.72 7.94
CA ARG A 55 -6.59 -24.02 7.20
C ARG A 55 -7.41 -22.79 6.90
N GLU A 56 -7.14 -21.67 7.55
CA GLU A 56 -7.86 -20.43 7.31
C GLU A 56 -7.21 -19.66 6.14
N THR A 57 -8.02 -18.88 5.44
CA THR A 57 -7.59 -18.08 4.29
C THR A 57 -6.68 -16.94 4.71
N GLU A 58 -5.71 -16.60 3.85
CA GLU A 58 -4.82 -15.45 4.06
C GLU A 58 -5.64 -14.17 4.37
N PRO A 59 -5.21 -13.35 5.33
CA PRO A 59 -5.91 -12.12 5.68
C PRO A 59 -6.02 -11.18 4.47
N LEU A 60 -7.15 -10.49 4.38
CA LEU A 60 -7.41 -9.52 3.34
C LEU A 60 -6.48 -8.31 3.51
N THR A 61 -5.77 -7.88 2.48
CA THR A 61 -4.90 -6.70 2.51
C THR A 61 -5.35 -5.65 1.47
N PRO A 62 -5.05 -4.36 1.66
CA PRO A 62 -5.32 -3.35 0.64
C PRO A 62 -4.71 -3.69 -0.72
N ASP A 63 -3.53 -4.32 -0.73
CA ASP A 63 -2.82 -4.75 -1.92
C ASP A 63 -3.67 -5.69 -2.80
N GLN A 64 -4.40 -6.62 -2.18
CA GLN A 64 -5.26 -7.55 -2.90
C GLN A 64 -6.40 -6.84 -3.65
N PHE A 65 -6.92 -5.73 -3.13
CA PHE A 65 -7.91 -4.91 -3.83
C PHE A 65 -7.30 -4.13 -5.00
N LEU A 66 -6.12 -3.52 -4.77
CA LEU A 66 -5.40 -2.78 -5.82
C LEU A 66 -5.04 -3.69 -7.00
N HIS A 67 -4.61 -4.93 -6.73
CA HIS A 67 -4.27 -5.88 -7.77
C HIS A 67 -5.48 -6.48 -8.47
N LEU A 68 -6.62 -6.66 -7.77
CA LEU A 68 -7.87 -7.10 -8.41
C LEU A 68 -8.33 -6.11 -9.49
N GLU A 69 -8.29 -4.81 -9.19
CA GLU A 69 -8.65 -3.76 -10.15
C GLU A 69 -7.68 -3.70 -11.34
N ARG A 70 -6.38 -3.90 -11.09
CA ARG A 70 -5.35 -3.94 -12.15
C ARG A 70 -5.55 -5.12 -13.09
N LEU A 71 -5.88 -6.30 -12.57
CA LEU A 71 -6.17 -7.48 -13.39
C LEU A 71 -7.45 -7.30 -14.20
N ASN A 72 -8.52 -6.77 -13.58
CA ASN A 72 -9.78 -6.52 -14.28
C ASN A 72 -9.62 -5.49 -15.42
N THR A 73 -8.84 -4.45 -15.15
CA THR A 73 -8.47 -3.43 -16.15
C THR A 73 -7.62 -4.03 -17.27
N ALA A 74 -6.61 -4.83 -16.94
CA ALA A 74 -5.76 -5.50 -17.93
C ALA A 74 -6.53 -6.50 -18.80
N ILE A 75 -7.45 -7.26 -18.21
CA ILE A 75 -8.35 -8.17 -18.93
C ILE A 75 -9.25 -7.37 -19.87
N HIS A 76 -9.86 -6.28 -19.41
CA HIS A 76 -10.69 -5.41 -20.24
C HIS A 76 -9.91 -4.82 -21.42
N TYR A 77 -8.68 -4.33 -21.20
CA TYR A 77 -7.82 -3.86 -22.29
C TYR A 77 -7.40 -4.97 -23.25
N THR A 78 -7.12 -6.18 -22.75
CA THR A 78 -6.76 -7.33 -23.59
C THR A 78 -7.94 -7.82 -24.43
N LEU A 79 -9.16 -7.76 -23.91
CA LEU A 79 -10.38 -8.11 -24.63
C LEU A 79 -10.81 -7.03 -25.64
N LEU A 80 -10.36 -5.79 -25.50
CA LEU A 80 -10.63 -4.70 -26.45
C LEU A 80 -9.68 -4.68 -27.66
N ILE A 81 -8.55 -5.39 -27.57
CA ILE A 81 -7.55 -5.49 -28.66
C ILE A 81 -7.62 -6.83 -29.42
N LEU A 82 -8.62 -7.65 -29.11
CA LEU A 82 -9.00 -8.88 -29.83
C LEU A 82 -10.36 -8.66 -30.50
#